data_AF-A0A072P9J0-F1
#
_entry.id   AF-A0A072P9J0-F1
#
_cell.length_a   1.000
_cell.length_b   1.000
_cell.length_c   1.000
_cell.angle_alpha   90.00
_cell.angle_beta   90.00
_cell.angle_gamma   90.00
#
_symmetry.space_group_name_H-M   'P 1'
#
loop_
_entity.id
_entity.type
_entity.pdbx_description
1 polymer ?
#
loop_
_entity_poly.entity_id
_entity_poly.type
_entity_poly.pdbx_seq_one_letter_code
_entity_poly.pdbx_strand_id
1 'polypeptide(L)'
;MAIHKTVICSLTLIFVGILLLATEHQYNILPTPLKSSGSSSGSTVKPRFIFVDLGANAADSLEVFLRRDHAKYSYDFPRPDWATYEQAEIYLFEANPHFNRALVTAKERYSAQGMNINIFPSTVVDVRDGTRTFFLDTINDANDFWGSSVYANHPDAIGSKSNGTELTSINIARWLLMNTLPRDFVVVKMDIEGAEYEIIPHMAEMGASIVTDYLLIEWHPTIPEDIDTSDARAKAAIEKLKAGGVNMPDYDSAS
;
A
#
# COMPACT_ATOMS: atom_id res chain seq x y z
N MET A 1 -38.52 -66.46 36.32
CA MET A 1 -39.28 -66.87 35.12
C MET A 1 -38.68 -66.11 33.95
N ALA A 2 -38.08 -66.84 33.01
CA ALA A 2 -37.27 -66.32 31.92
C ALA A 2 -38.12 -65.97 30.68
N ILE A 3 -37.53 -65.21 29.75
CA ILE A 3 -37.43 -65.47 28.29
C ILE A 3 -37.54 -64.18 27.46
N HIS A 4 -36.49 -63.99 26.63
CA HIS A 4 -36.37 -63.14 25.44
C HIS A 4 -37.62 -63.07 24.53
N LYS A 5 -37.81 -61.96 23.80
CA LYS A 5 -37.87 -61.97 22.33
C LYS A 5 -37.85 -60.57 21.69
N THR A 6 -37.02 -60.50 20.67
CA THR A 6 -36.74 -59.43 19.70
C THR A 6 -37.95 -59.12 18.81
N VAL A 7 -38.12 -57.85 18.41
CA VAL A 7 -38.75 -57.46 17.13
C VAL A 7 -37.94 -56.33 16.49
N ILE A 8 -37.59 -56.53 15.21
CA ILE A 8 -36.87 -55.66 14.28
C ILE A 8 -37.89 -55.04 13.31
N CYS A 9 -37.69 -53.78 12.90
CA CYS A 9 -38.11 -53.09 11.64
C CYS A 9 -38.36 -51.58 11.95
N SER A 10 -37.92 -50.56 11.22
CA SER A 10 -37.37 -50.42 9.87
C SER A 10 -36.62 -49.07 9.72
N LEU A 11 -35.76 -49.03 8.69
CA LEU A 11 -35.09 -47.93 7.98
C LEU A 11 -35.69 -46.51 8.15
N THR A 12 -34.93 -45.41 8.13
CA THR A 12 -34.04 -44.99 7.02
C THR A 12 -33.11 -43.86 7.48
N LEU A 13 -31.79 -43.99 7.28
CA LEU A 13 -30.82 -42.88 7.38
C LEU A 13 -30.50 -42.38 5.96
N ILE A 14 -30.70 -41.08 5.72
CA ILE A 14 -30.28 -40.43 4.48
C ILE A 14 -28.82 -40.00 4.64
N PHE A 15 -27.92 -40.67 3.94
CA PHE A 15 -26.54 -40.22 3.72
C PHE A 15 -26.50 -39.33 2.48
N VAL A 16 -26.15 -38.06 2.64
CA VAL A 16 -25.78 -37.17 1.53
C VAL A 16 -24.26 -37.24 1.38
N GLY A 17 -23.80 -38.00 0.39
CA GLY A 17 -22.41 -37.98 -0.06
C GLY A 17 -22.25 -36.92 -1.14
N ILE A 18 -21.41 -35.91 -0.89
CA ILE A 18 -20.95 -34.98 -1.91
C ILE A 18 -19.64 -35.53 -2.47
N LEU A 19 -19.68 -35.94 -3.74
CA LEU A 19 -18.54 -36.41 -4.52
C LEU A 19 -17.89 -35.17 -5.16
N LEU A 20 -16.68 -34.81 -4.73
CA LEU A 20 -15.83 -33.81 -5.39
C LEU A 20 -15.01 -34.51 -6.48
N LEU A 21 -15.39 -34.28 -7.75
CA LEU A 21 -14.58 -34.61 -8.91
C LEU A 21 -13.50 -33.53 -9.06
N ALA A 22 -12.25 -33.89 -8.78
CA ALA A 22 -11.10 -33.08 -9.16
C ALA A 22 -10.80 -33.34 -10.64
N THR A 23 -10.96 -32.33 -11.49
CA THR A 23 -10.45 -32.35 -12.86
C THR A 23 -9.09 -31.66 -12.87
N GLU A 24 -8.03 -32.43 -13.09
CA GLU A 24 -6.73 -31.88 -13.42
C GLU A 24 -6.76 -31.28 -14.82
N HIS A 25 -6.52 -29.97 -14.94
CA HIS A 25 -6.15 -29.38 -16.22
C HIS A 25 -4.67 -29.04 -16.21
N GLN A 26 -3.90 -29.89 -16.89
CA GLN A 26 -2.54 -29.60 -17.32
C GLN A 26 -2.53 -28.33 -18.19
N TYR A 27 -1.83 -27.30 -17.74
CA TYR A 27 -1.50 -26.14 -18.57
C TYR A 27 -0.04 -26.23 -19.00
N ASN A 28 0.20 -26.62 -20.24
CA ASN A 28 1.51 -26.46 -20.84
C ASN A 28 1.42 -26.45 -22.37
N ILE A 29 1.12 -25.31 -23.01
CA ILE A 29 1.50 -25.08 -24.42
C ILE A 29 1.79 -23.58 -24.64
N LEU A 30 3.03 -23.29 -25.06
CA LEU A 30 3.52 -22.03 -25.62
C LEU A 30 2.71 -21.58 -26.86
N PRO A 31 2.67 -20.29 -27.20
CA PRO A 31 1.75 -19.76 -28.21
C PRO A 31 2.22 -20.01 -29.66
N THR A 32 1.31 -20.46 -30.51
CA THR A 32 1.41 -20.30 -31.97
C THR A 32 0.83 -18.94 -32.38
N PRO A 33 1.46 -18.19 -33.29
CA PRO A 33 0.99 -16.86 -33.65
C PRO A 33 -0.19 -16.93 -34.65
N LEU A 34 -1.36 -16.48 -34.21
CA LEU A 34 -2.47 -16.19 -35.10
C LEU A 34 -2.21 -14.86 -35.83
N LYS A 35 -2.06 -14.94 -37.15
CA LYS A 35 -2.24 -13.79 -38.05
C LYS A 35 -3.71 -13.35 -37.97
N SER A 36 -3.99 -12.22 -37.35
CA SER A 36 -5.27 -11.52 -37.53
C SER A 36 -5.06 -10.26 -38.38
N SER A 37 -5.49 -10.34 -39.63
CA SER A 37 -5.89 -9.17 -40.40
C SER A 37 -7.27 -8.76 -39.89
N GLY A 38 -7.30 -7.80 -38.97
CA GLY A 38 -8.54 -7.25 -38.40
C GLY A 38 -8.31 -5.81 -38.01
N SER A 39 -9.01 -4.91 -38.70
CA SER A 39 -9.12 -3.48 -38.38
C SER A 39 -9.63 -3.30 -36.95
N SER A 40 -8.73 -3.16 -35.98
CA SER A 40 -9.07 -2.59 -34.69
C SER A 40 -8.87 -1.09 -34.76
N SER A 41 -9.97 -0.32 -34.73
CA SER A 41 -9.93 1.03 -34.17
C SER A 41 -9.63 0.89 -32.67
N GLY A 42 -8.36 0.58 -32.37
CA GLY A 42 -7.88 0.43 -31.02
C GLY A 42 -7.87 1.80 -30.39
N SER A 43 -8.85 2.07 -29.53
CA SER A 43 -8.68 3.04 -28.46
C SER A 43 -7.45 2.58 -27.67
N THR A 44 -6.27 3.08 -28.01
CA THR A 44 -5.07 2.89 -27.21
C THR A 44 -5.30 3.64 -25.91
N VAL A 45 -5.74 2.94 -24.88
CA VAL A 45 -5.95 3.53 -23.56
C VAL A 45 -4.61 4.10 -23.12
N LYS A 46 -4.53 5.43 -22.97
CA LYS A 46 -3.31 6.12 -22.55
C LYS A 46 -2.89 5.59 -21.17
N PRO A 47 -1.59 5.28 -20.96
CA PRO A 47 -1.03 5.06 -19.62
C PRO A 47 -1.40 6.18 -18.64
N ARG A 48 -1.68 5.83 -17.38
CA ARG A 48 -1.89 6.81 -16.32
C ARG A 48 -0.55 7.14 -15.66
N PHE A 49 -0.40 8.37 -15.18
CA PHE A 49 0.70 8.76 -14.30
C PHE A 49 0.12 8.81 -12.89
N ILE A 50 0.68 8.03 -11.96
CA ILE A 50 0.12 7.85 -10.62
C ILE A 50 1.19 8.17 -9.60
N PHE A 51 0.85 9.01 -8.62
CA PHE A 51 1.67 9.29 -7.46
C PHE A 51 0.94 8.84 -6.20
N VAL A 52 1.60 8.01 -5.40
CA VAL A 52 1.08 7.47 -4.14
C VAL A 52 2.00 7.93 -3.02
N ASP A 53 1.46 8.71 -2.10
CA ASP A 53 2.16 9.24 -0.93
C ASP A 53 1.68 8.51 0.32
N LEU A 54 2.58 7.74 0.94
CA LEU A 54 2.34 7.00 2.17
C LEU A 54 3.01 7.78 3.31
N GLY A 55 2.20 8.33 4.22
CA GLY A 55 2.62 9.33 5.21
C GLY A 55 2.63 10.73 4.62
N ALA A 56 1.47 11.16 4.14
CA ALA A 56 1.31 12.44 3.45
C ALA A 56 1.38 13.64 4.40
N ASN A 57 1.25 13.43 5.73
CA ASN A 57 1.26 14.47 6.75
C ASN A 57 0.29 15.61 6.37
N ALA A 58 0.71 16.86 6.44
CA ALA A 58 -0.06 18.05 6.05
C ALA A 58 -0.17 18.26 4.52
N ALA A 59 0.04 17.21 3.72
CA ALA A 59 0.26 17.24 2.27
C ALA A 59 1.61 17.87 1.88
N ASP A 60 2.64 17.76 2.73
CA ASP A 60 3.95 18.40 2.49
C ASP A 60 4.59 17.85 1.21
N SER A 61 4.65 16.52 1.05
CA SER A 61 5.23 15.87 -0.14
C SER A 61 4.43 16.11 -1.41
N LEU A 62 3.12 16.38 -1.30
CA LEU A 62 2.30 16.82 -2.45
C LEU A 62 2.83 18.14 -3.00
N GLU A 63 3.12 19.10 -2.11
CA GLU A 63 3.65 20.41 -2.51
C GLU A 63 5.03 20.28 -3.17
N VAL A 64 5.87 19.35 -2.68
CA VAL A 64 7.15 19.01 -3.31
C VAL A 64 6.95 18.36 -4.69
N PHE A 65 6.09 17.36 -4.79
CA PHE A 65 5.78 16.65 -6.04
C PHE A 65 5.24 17.61 -7.11
N LEU A 66 4.35 18.54 -6.74
CA LEU A 66 3.82 19.57 -7.61
C LEU A 66 4.79 20.75 -7.83
N ARG A 67 6.01 20.68 -7.31
CA ARG A 67 7.09 21.67 -7.44
C ARG A 67 6.63 23.08 -7.06
N ARG A 68 5.96 23.23 -5.91
CA ARG A 68 5.55 24.55 -5.43
C ARG A 68 6.70 25.29 -4.77
N ASP A 69 6.79 26.59 -5.02
CA ASP A 69 7.85 27.45 -4.46
C ASP A 69 7.84 27.53 -2.92
N HIS A 70 6.72 27.18 -2.28
CA HIS A 70 6.54 27.19 -0.83
C HIS A 70 6.59 25.78 -0.21
N ALA A 71 7.02 24.79 -0.99
CA ALA A 71 7.22 23.43 -0.51
C ALA A 71 8.18 23.40 0.69
N LYS A 72 7.89 22.54 1.67
CA LYS A 72 8.65 22.43 2.93
C LYS A 72 10.10 21.96 2.72
N TYR A 73 10.32 21.14 1.69
CA TYR A 73 11.61 20.61 1.29
C TYR A 73 11.67 20.45 -0.24
N SER A 74 12.81 20.00 -0.78
CA SER A 74 13.00 19.84 -2.23
C SER A 74 13.43 18.44 -2.60
N TYR A 75 12.68 17.80 -3.49
CA TYR A 75 13.04 16.52 -4.08
C TYR A 75 12.57 16.47 -5.53
N ASP A 76 13.38 15.94 -6.44
CA ASP A 76 13.00 15.78 -7.85
C ASP A 76 12.30 14.43 -8.07
N PHE A 77 10.98 14.39 -7.83
CA PHE A 77 10.22 13.17 -8.03
C PHE A 77 10.21 12.73 -9.50
N PRO A 78 10.36 11.41 -9.77
CA PRO A 78 10.36 10.90 -11.13
C PRO A 78 9.00 11.15 -11.81
N ARG A 79 9.07 11.45 -13.11
CA ARG A 79 7.91 11.77 -13.95
C ARG A 79 8.14 11.20 -15.35
N PRO A 80 7.11 10.67 -16.01
CA PRO A 80 7.24 10.26 -17.39
C PRO A 80 7.29 11.47 -18.33
N ASP A 81 8.07 11.39 -19.41
CA ASP A 81 8.23 12.50 -20.36
C ASP A 81 6.90 13.02 -20.96
N TRP A 82 5.89 12.15 -21.04
CA TRP A 82 4.60 12.39 -21.70
C TRP A 82 3.50 13.01 -20.82
N ALA A 83 3.74 13.26 -19.52
CA ALA A 83 2.77 13.91 -18.62
C ALA A 83 3.42 14.91 -17.66
N THR A 84 2.73 15.99 -17.29
CA THR A 84 3.17 16.91 -16.23
C THR A 84 2.81 16.36 -14.83
N TYR A 85 3.37 16.96 -13.77
CA TYR A 85 3.03 16.57 -12.38
C TYR A 85 1.55 16.79 -12.06
N GLU A 86 0.95 17.87 -12.56
CA GLU A 86 -0.48 18.17 -12.39
C GLU A 86 -1.41 17.21 -13.12
N GLN A 87 -0.89 16.43 -14.08
CA GLN A 87 -1.64 15.39 -14.79
C GLN A 87 -1.63 14.04 -14.08
N ALA A 88 -0.93 13.91 -12.95
CA ALA A 88 -0.93 12.68 -12.17
C ALA A 88 -2.28 12.43 -11.48
N GLU A 89 -2.63 11.16 -11.32
CA GLU A 89 -3.63 10.71 -10.33
C GLU A 89 -2.91 10.54 -9.00
N ILE A 90 -3.27 11.36 -8.02
CA ILE A 90 -2.53 11.51 -6.77
C ILE A 90 -3.36 10.88 -5.64
N TYR A 91 -2.71 10.06 -4.83
CA TYR A 91 -3.31 9.36 -3.69
C TYR A 91 -2.48 9.61 -2.42
N LEU A 92 -3.09 10.24 -1.43
CA LEU A 92 -2.43 10.65 -0.18
C LEU A 92 -2.98 9.83 0.98
N PHE A 93 -2.13 9.04 1.62
CA PHE A 93 -2.47 8.23 2.80
C PHE A 93 -1.83 8.81 4.04
N GLU A 94 -2.63 8.99 5.10
CA GLU A 94 -2.15 9.56 6.35
C GLU A 94 -2.91 8.98 7.53
N ALA A 95 -2.17 8.44 8.49
CA ALA A 95 -2.73 7.78 9.66
C ALA A 95 -3.11 8.77 10.76
N ASN A 96 -2.29 9.79 11.01
CA ASN A 96 -2.49 10.74 12.10
C ASN A 96 -3.72 11.65 11.82
N PRO A 97 -4.80 11.53 12.62
CA PRO A 97 -6.02 12.33 12.41
C PRO A 97 -5.81 13.84 12.54
N HIS A 98 -4.70 14.29 13.15
CA HIS A 98 -4.34 15.69 13.22
C HIS A 98 -4.32 16.36 11.83
N PHE A 99 -3.84 15.65 10.81
CA PHE A 99 -3.67 16.18 9.45
C PHE A 99 -4.92 16.11 8.57
N ASN A 100 -6.02 15.51 9.05
CA ASN A 100 -7.24 15.37 8.25
C ASN A 100 -7.71 16.69 7.63
N ARG A 101 -7.66 17.78 8.41
CA ARG A 101 -8.08 19.10 7.93
C ARG A 101 -7.13 19.64 6.85
N ALA A 102 -5.83 19.45 7.02
CA ALA A 102 -4.84 19.87 6.03
C ALA A 102 -5.02 19.12 4.71
N LEU A 103 -5.21 17.80 4.76
CA LEU A 103 -5.46 16.97 3.58
C LEU A 103 -6.74 17.35 2.83
N VAL A 104 -7.84 17.61 3.56
CA VAL A 104 -9.09 18.09 2.95
C VAL A 104 -8.86 19.45 2.28
N THR A 105 -8.17 20.36 2.95
CA THR A 105 -7.86 21.69 2.41
C THR A 105 -6.99 21.60 1.15
N ALA A 106 -5.97 20.74 1.15
CA ALA A 106 -5.10 20.51 0.00
C ALA A 106 -5.88 19.92 -1.18
N LYS A 107 -6.73 18.90 -0.92
CA LYS A 107 -7.60 18.32 -1.93
C LYS A 107 -8.52 19.36 -2.56
N GLU A 108 -9.23 20.16 -1.76
CA GLU A 108 -10.12 21.21 -2.26
C GLU A 108 -9.37 22.23 -3.12
N ARG A 109 -8.21 22.70 -2.65
CA ARG A 109 -7.36 23.67 -3.35
C ARG A 109 -6.92 23.17 -4.72
N TYR A 110 -6.47 21.92 -4.81
CA TYR A 110 -5.90 21.37 -6.04
C TYR A 110 -6.93 20.78 -6.98
N SER A 111 -8.02 20.21 -6.46
CA SER A 111 -9.17 19.85 -7.28
C SER A 111 -9.85 21.06 -7.91
N ALA A 112 -9.88 22.22 -7.23
CA ALA A 112 -10.36 23.48 -7.83
C ALA A 112 -9.51 23.95 -9.02
N GLN A 113 -8.27 23.47 -9.13
CA GLN A 113 -7.35 23.73 -10.24
C GLN A 113 -7.38 22.61 -11.30
N GLY A 114 -8.27 21.62 -11.17
CA GLY A 114 -8.44 20.52 -12.11
C GLY A 114 -7.53 19.31 -11.88
N MET A 115 -6.80 19.24 -10.76
CA MET A 115 -5.94 18.10 -10.42
C MET A 115 -6.74 16.96 -9.76
N ASN A 116 -6.35 15.72 -10.03
CA ASN A 116 -7.00 14.53 -9.49
C ASN A 116 -6.35 14.12 -8.15
N ILE A 117 -6.87 14.65 -7.04
CA ILE A 117 -6.38 14.38 -5.68
C ILE A 117 -7.35 13.49 -4.91
N ASN A 118 -6.85 12.36 -4.44
CA ASN A 118 -7.54 11.39 -3.62
C ASN A 118 -6.85 11.31 -2.27
N ILE A 119 -7.65 11.28 -1.19
CA ILE A 119 -7.12 11.30 0.18
C ILE A 119 -7.70 10.13 0.96
N PHE A 120 -6.88 9.54 1.82
CA PHE A 120 -7.20 8.52 2.80
C PHE A 120 -6.82 9.04 4.19
N PRO A 121 -7.61 9.97 4.75
CA PRO A 121 -7.37 10.53 6.07
C PRO A 121 -7.61 9.48 7.15
N SER A 122 -6.86 9.55 8.26
CA SER A 122 -6.96 8.60 9.39
C SER A 122 -6.92 7.13 8.96
N THR A 123 -6.04 6.83 8.00
CA THR A 123 -5.92 5.50 7.39
C THR A 123 -4.48 5.02 7.50
N VAL A 124 -4.29 3.90 8.18
CA VAL A 124 -3.00 3.24 8.33
C VAL A 124 -2.69 2.44 7.06
N VAL A 125 -1.51 2.68 6.50
CA VAL A 125 -0.91 1.83 5.47
C VAL A 125 -0.35 0.60 6.18
N ASP A 126 -0.76 -0.59 5.76
CA ASP A 126 -0.44 -1.86 6.45
C ASP A 126 -0.28 -3.00 5.43
N VAL A 127 -0.01 -4.20 5.94
CA VAL A 127 0.05 -5.47 5.19
C VAL A 127 -1.30 -6.18 5.10
N ARG A 128 -2.34 -5.67 5.80
CA ARG A 128 -3.69 -6.22 5.83
C ARG A 128 -4.73 -5.11 5.88
N ASP A 129 -5.90 -5.36 5.29
CA ASP A 129 -7.06 -4.48 5.49
C ASP A 129 -7.73 -4.78 6.84
N GLY A 130 -8.35 -3.77 7.42
CA GLY A 130 -9.15 -3.91 8.63
C GLY A 130 -8.91 -2.76 9.58
N THR A 131 -8.39 -3.10 10.76
CA THR A 131 -8.10 -2.12 11.81
C THR A 131 -6.69 -2.37 12.33
N ARG A 132 -5.96 -1.30 12.60
CA ARG A 132 -4.61 -1.33 13.20
C ARG A 132 -4.54 -0.29 14.31
N THR A 133 -3.93 -0.66 15.42
CA THR A 133 -3.59 0.27 16.50
C THR A 133 -2.53 1.25 16.01
N PHE A 134 -2.81 2.53 16.17
CA PHE A 134 -1.90 3.63 15.85
C PHE A 134 -1.62 4.48 17.09
N PHE A 135 -0.35 4.76 17.35
CA PHE A 135 0.11 5.47 18.54
C PHE A 135 0.49 6.90 18.15
N LEU A 136 -0.27 7.86 18.67
CA LEU A 136 -0.07 9.27 18.40
C LEU A 136 1.09 9.85 19.21
N ASP A 137 1.96 10.59 18.54
CA ASP A 137 2.78 11.63 19.14
C ASP A 137 1.89 12.87 19.38
N THR A 138 1.97 13.44 20.58
CA THR A 138 1.22 14.61 21.04
C THR A 138 2.13 15.65 21.70
N ILE A 139 3.45 15.42 21.70
CA ILE A 139 4.43 16.24 22.42
C ILE A 139 5.37 17.01 21.50
N ASN A 140 5.50 16.61 20.22
CA ASN A 140 6.35 17.32 19.24
C ASN A 140 5.53 18.14 18.24
N ASP A 141 4.74 19.10 18.72
CA ASP A 141 3.94 19.98 17.86
C ASP A 141 4.78 20.78 16.87
N ALA A 142 5.97 21.24 17.30
CA ALA A 142 6.91 21.99 16.46
C ALA A 142 7.50 21.18 15.30
N ASN A 143 7.39 19.85 15.34
CA ASN A 143 7.89 18.93 14.31
C ASN A 143 6.75 18.12 13.69
N ASP A 144 5.53 18.68 13.66
CA ASP A 144 4.36 18.04 13.05
C ASP A 144 4.12 16.60 13.55
N PHE A 145 4.29 16.34 14.85
CA PHE A 145 3.99 15.05 15.47
C PHE A 145 4.62 13.85 14.77
N TRP A 146 5.84 14.06 14.22
CA TRP A 146 6.60 13.08 13.45
C TRP A 146 6.68 11.71 14.10
N GLY A 147 6.68 11.58 15.44
CA GLY A 147 6.82 10.30 16.08
C GLY A 147 5.53 9.47 16.21
N SER A 148 4.51 9.71 15.37
CA SER A 148 3.27 8.93 15.37
C SER A 148 3.43 7.67 14.53
N SER A 149 3.18 6.49 15.11
CA SER A 149 3.57 5.22 14.49
C SER A 149 2.61 4.06 14.81
N VAL A 150 2.69 2.98 14.06
CA VAL A 150 2.04 1.69 14.41
C VAL A 150 2.77 0.94 15.52
N TYR A 151 3.94 1.44 15.93
CA TYR A 151 4.80 0.85 16.96
C TYR A 151 4.62 1.54 18.31
N ALA A 152 4.15 0.79 19.31
CA ALA A 152 3.95 1.29 20.67
C ALA A 152 5.26 1.72 21.34
N ASN A 153 6.38 1.13 20.92
CA ASN A 153 7.72 1.41 21.44
C ASN A 153 8.37 2.64 20.81
N HIS A 154 7.68 3.37 19.92
CA HIS A 154 8.18 4.63 19.39
C HIS A 154 8.47 5.61 20.55
N PRO A 155 9.68 6.22 20.65
CA PRO A 155 10.05 7.07 21.78
C PRO A 155 9.04 8.20 22.06
N ASP A 156 8.52 8.83 21.00
CA ASP A 156 7.56 9.92 21.13
C ASP A 156 6.14 9.45 21.46
N ALA A 157 5.76 8.23 21.03
CA ALA A 157 4.51 7.60 21.46
C ALA A 157 4.55 7.28 22.96
N ILE A 158 5.69 6.77 23.45
CA ILE A 158 5.95 6.54 24.88
C ILE A 158 5.91 7.88 25.64
N GLY A 159 6.63 8.89 25.13
CA GLY A 159 6.67 10.23 25.72
C GLY A 159 5.28 10.88 25.82
N SER A 160 4.46 10.67 24.79
CA SER A 160 3.05 11.07 24.71
C SER A 160 2.12 10.27 25.63
N LYS A 161 2.61 9.17 26.21
CA LYS A 161 1.80 8.18 26.96
C LYS A 161 0.61 7.73 26.12
N SER A 162 0.86 7.50 24.83
CA SER A 162 -0.16 7.15 23.86
C SER A 162 -0.76 5.79 24.23
N ASN A 163 -2.09 5.73 24.37
CA ASN A 163 -2.80 4.48 24.66
C ASN A 163 -3.16 3.68 23.40
N GLY A 164 -2.70 4.15 22.23
CA GLY A 164 -3.14 3.64 20.94
C GLY A 164 -4.55 4.09 20.58
N THR A 165 -4.80 4.25 19.29
CA THR A 165 -6.12 4.50 18.70
C THR A 165 -6.32 3.51 17.57
N GLU A 166 -7.47 2.85 17.53
CA GLU A 166 -7.82 1.95 16.45
C GLU A 166 -8.23 2.73 15.20
N LEU A 167 -7.48 2.57 14.12
CA LEU A 167 -7.74 3.22 12.85
C LEU A 167 -7.97 2.20 11.74
N THR A 168 -8.68 2.61 10.70
CA THR A 168 -8.82 1.79 9.49
C THR A 168 -7.43 1.53 8.90
N SER A 169 -7.16 0.28 8.53
CA SER A 169 -5.95 -0.10 7.82
C SER A 169 -6.24 -0.60 6.42
N ILE A 170 -5.29 -0.36 5.51
CA ILE A 170 -5.33 -0.80 4.11
C ILE A 170 -4.08 -1.61 3.80
N ASN A 171 -4.26 -2.78 3.19
CA ASN A 171 -3.18 -3.53 2.57
C ASN A 171 -2.69 -2.79 1.33
N ILE A 172 -1.58 -2.07 1.43
CA ILE A 172 -1.13 -1.19 0.34
C ILE A 172 -0.67 -1.96 -0.89
N ALA A 173 -0.03 -3.12 -0.72
CA ALA A 173 0.37 -3.98 -1.83
C ALA A 173 -0.85 -4.45 -2.62
N ARG A 174 -1.91 -4.89 -1.93
CA ARG A 174 -3.19 -5.25 -2.55
C ARG A 174 -3.84 -4.04 -3.22
N TRP A 175 -3.85 -2.88 -2.56
CA TRP A 175 -4.42 -1.65 -3.11
C TRP A 175 -3.74 -1.28 -4.43
N LEU A 176 -2.40 -1.28 -4.50
CA LEU A 176 -1.65 -1.02 -5.73
C LEU A 176 -2.06 -2.00 -6.83
N LEU A 177 -2.00 -3.31 -6.57
CA LEU A 177 -2.35 -4.35 -7.55
C LEU A 177 -3.78 -4.27 -8.07
N MET A 178 -4.71 -3.71 -7.29
CA MET A 178 -6.11 -3.58 -7.67
C MET A 178 -6.48 -2.24 -8.31
N ASN A 179 -5.69 -1.19 -8.08
CA ASN A 179 -5.98 0.17 -8.53
C ASN A 179 -5.03 0.67 -9.63
N THR A 180 -4.04 -0.13 -10.00
CA THR A 180 -3.04 0.19 -11.02
C THR A 180 -2.92 -0.94 -12.05
N LEU A 181 -2.30 -0.65 -13.18
CA LEU A 181 -2.06 -1.62 -14.25
C LEU A 181 -0.57 -1.61 -14.62
N PRO A 182 -0.01 -2.72 -15.14
CA PRO A 182 1.41 -2.78 -15.54
C PRO A 182 1.83 -1.78 -16.63
N ARG A 183 0.89 -1.06 -17.23
CA ARG A 183 1.17 -0.02 -18.24
C ARG A 183 1.16 1.40 -17.67
N ASP A 184 0.68 1.58 -16.44
CA ASP A 184 0.69 2.87 -15.77
C ASP A 184 2.12 3.19 -15.34
N PHE A 185 2.43 4.47 -15.13
CA PHE A 185 3.67 4.92 -14.52
C PHE A 185 3.39 5.27 -13.07
N VAL A 186 3.87 4.44 -12.13
CA VAL A 186 3.51 4.51 -10.71
C VAL A 186 4.73 4.87 -9.86
N VAL A 187 4.62 5.99 -9.16
CA VAL A 187 5.61 6.47 -8.20
C VAL A 187 5.01 6.36 -6.80
N VAL A 188 5.71 5.67 -5.90
CA VAL A 188 5.33 5.52 -4.50
C VAL A 188 6.39 6.19 -3.62
N LYS A 189 5.98 7.17 -2.81
CA LYS A 189 6.77 7.72 -1.69
C LYS A 189 6.30 7.07 -0.40
N MET A 190 7.23 6.69 0.46
CA MET A 190 6.95 6.01 1.72
C MET A 190 7.81 6.57 2.84
N ASP A 191 7.14 7.03 3.87
CA ASP A 191 7.73 7.58 5.09
C ASP A 191 6.59 7.52 6.12
N ILE A 192 6.60 6.44 6.90
CA ILE A 192 5.48 5.96 7.72
C ILE A 192 6.01 5.42 9.05
N GLU A 193 7.09 6.03 9.53
CA GLU A 193 7.58 5.93 10.91
C GLU A 193 7.78 4.48 11.37
N GLY A 194 8.54 3.71 10.57
CA GLY A 194 9.00 2.36 10.89
C GLY A 194 8.18 1.25 10.21
N ALA A 195 6.96 1.55 9.75
CA ALA A 195 6.12 0.54 9.10
C ALA A 195 6.68 0.05 7.75
N GLU A 196 7.70 0.73 7.21
CA GLU A 196 8.41 0.34 5.99
C GLU A 196 8.97 -1.09 6.10
N TYR A 197 9.46 -1.46 7.28
CA TYR A 197 10.04 -2.78 7.54
C TYR A 197 9.02 -3.93 7.50
N GLU A 198 7.73 -3.66 7.72
CA GLU A 198 6.67 -4.64 7.51
C GLU A 198 6.19 -4.63 6.04
N ILE A 199 6.03 -3.43 5.47
CA ILE A 199 5.37 -3.25 4.17
C ILE A 199 6.26 -3.65 3.00
N ILE A 200 7.55 -3.32 3.03
CA ILE A 200 8.45 -3.58 1.90
C ILE A 200 8.62 -5.09 1.63
N PRO A 201 8.86 -5.95 2.64
CA PRO A 201 8.79 -7.40 2.47
C PRO A 201 7.44 -7.88 1.92
N HIS A 202 6.34 -7.37 2.44
CA HIS A 202 5.00 -7.75 2.01
C HIS A 202 4.70 -7.35 0.55
N MET A 203 5.12 -6.15 0.11
CA MET A 203 5.03 -5.72 -1.29
C MET A 203 5.82 -6.66 -2.21
N ALA A 204 7.03 -7.06 -1.81
CA ALA A 204 7.86 -8.01 -2.54
C ALA A 204 7.23 -9.42 -2.60
N GLU A 205 6.61 -9.88 -1.52
CA GLU A 205 5.88 -11.15 -1.45
C GLU A 205 4.64 -11.16 -2.35
N MET A 206 3.86 -10.08 -2.33
CA MET A 206 2.64 -9.90 -3.13
C MET A 206 2.91 -9.66 -4.63
N GLY A 207 4.16 -9.40 -5.02
CA GLY A 207 4.51 -9.13 -6.41
C GLY A 207 4.14 -7.72 -6.89
N ALA A 208 4.13 -6.74 -5.98
CA ALA A 208 3.77 -5.35 -6.29
C ALA A 208 4.73 -4.68 -7.30
N SER A 209 5.91 -5.27 -7.55
CA SER A 209 6.86 -4.81 -8.58
C SER A 209 6.25 -4.78 -9.99
N ILE A 210 5.22 -5.59 -10.27
CA ILE A 210 4.58 -5.64 -11.59
C ILE A 210 3.81 -4.35 -11.94
N VAL A 211 3.51 -3.52 -10.94
CA VAL A 211 2.75 -2.28 -11.11
C VAL A 211 3.42 -1.06 -10.47
N THR A 212 4.68 -1.16 -10.05
CA THR A 212 5.40 -0.07 -9.38
C THR A 212 6.67 0.24 -10.16
N ASP A 213 6.80 1.47 -10.66
CA ASP A 213 7.99 1.89 -11.41
C ASP A 213 9.06 2.49 -10.49
N TYR A 214 8.62 3.29 -9.51
CA TYR A 214 9.48 3.95 -8.55
C TYR A 214 8.97 3.76 -7.12
N LEU A 215 9.88 3.44 -6.22
CA LEU A 215 9.61 3.31 -4.79
C LEU A 215 10.69 4.05 -4.00
N LEU A 216 10.29 5.17 -3.41
CA LEU A 216 11.13 6.09 -2.63
C LEU A 216 10.77 5.89 -1.16
N ILE A 217 11.77 5.61 -0.32
CA ILE A 217 11.55 5.17 1.06
C ILE A 217 12.47 5.94 1.98
N GLU A 218 11.89 6.59 2.98
CA GLU A 218 12.60 7.09 4.15
C GLU A 218 12.60 6.00 5.22
N TRP A 219 13.78 5.59 5.67
CA TRP A 219 13.91 4.48 6.61
C TRP A 219 14.06 4.99 8.04
N HIS A 220 13.32 4.35 8.95
CA HIS A 220 13.34 4.67 10.38
C HIS A 220 13.94 3.51 11.21
N PRO A 221 15.26 3.24 11.12
CA PRO A 221 15.88 2.04 11.67
C PRO A 221 15.88 1.95 13.21
N THR A 222 15.58 3.04 13.90
CA THR A 222 15.58 3.08 15.37
C THR A 222 14.27 2.61 16.00
N ILE A 223 13.24 2.35 15.18
CA ILE A 223 11.88 2.02 15.65
C ILE A 223 11.65 0.51 15.82
N PRO A 224 12.00 -0.37 14.87
CA PRO A 224 11.78 -1.81 15.01
C PRO A 224 12.48 -2.41 16.25
N GLU A 225 11.82 -3.32 16.97
CA GLU A 225 12.38 -3.96 18.17
C GLU A 225 13.62 -4.84 17.85
N ASP A 226 13.57 -5.57 16.74
CA ASP A 226 14.68 -6.38 16.21
C ASP A 226 15.08 -5.82 14.85
N ILE A 227 15.90 -4.77 14.88
CA ILE A 227 16.35 -4.09 13.67
C ILE A 227 17.21 -4.98 12.79
N ASP A 228 18.05 -5.85 13.34
CA ASP A 228 18.94 -6.70 12.53
C ASP A 228 18.13 -7.67 11.65
N THR A 229 17.11 -8.32 12.23
CA THR A 229 16.22 -9.20 11.47
C THR A 229 15.35 -8.41 10.49
N SER A 230 14.83 -7.26 10.91
CA SER A 230 13.95 -6.42 10.09
C SER A 230 14.68 -5.85 8.86
N ASP A 231 15.91 -5.36 9.06
CA ASP A 231 16.78 -4.85 8.03
C ASP A 231 17.22 -5.94 7.04
N ALA A 232 17.56 -7.14 7.53
CA ALA A 232 17.87 -8.27 6.66
C ALA A 232 16.69 -8.64 5.75
N ARG A 233 15.46 -8.64 6.28
CA ARG A 233 14.24 -8.88 5.50
C ARG A 233 13.97 -7.76 4.49
N ALA A 234 14.08 -6.50 4.92
CA ALA A 234 13.91 -5.34 4.05
C ALA A 234 14.91 -5.35 2.89
N LYS A 235 16.20 -5.61 3.15
CA LYS A 235 17.24 -5.73 2.11
C LYS A 235 16.93 -6.82 1.10
N ALA A 236 16.54 -8.02 1.56
CA ALA A 236 16.16 -9.11 0.65
C ALA A 236 14.94 -8.73 -0.23
N ALA A 237 13.98 -8.01 0.34
CA ALA A 237 12.80 -7.53 -0.36
C ALA A 237 13.13 -6.45 -1.40
N ILE A 238 14.01 -5.49 -1.07
CA ILE A 238 14.52 -4.47 -1.99
C ILE A 238 15.16 -5.14 -3.20
N GLU A 239 16.03 -6.12 -3.00
CA GLU A 239 16.67 -6.84 -4.12
C GLU A 239 15.64 -7.54 -5.01
N LYS A 240 14.59 -8.14 -4.42
CA LYS A 240 13.50 -8.75 -5.18
C LYS A 240 12.69 -7.73 -5.97
N LEU A 241 12.40 -6.56 -5.39
CA LEU A 241 11.68 -5.47 -6.06
C LEU A 241 12.50 -4.88 -7.22
N LYS A 242 13.79 -4.61 -6.99
CA LYS A 242 14.72 -4.15 -8.03
C LYS A 242 14.87 -5.16 -9.16
N ALA A 243 15.00 -6.45 -8.84
CA ALA A 243 15.00 -7.52 -9.84
C ALA A 243 13.68 -7.60 -10.64
N GLY A 244 12.58 -7.14 -10.05
CA GLY A 244 11.29 -6.96 -10.70
C GLY A 244 11.14 -5.69 -11.54
N GLY A 245 12.19 -4.85 -11.62
CA GLY A 245 12.21 -3.62 -12.42
C GLY A 245 11.88 -2.33 -11.66
N VAL A 246 11.67 -2.39 -10.34
CA VAL A 246 11.37 -1.19 -9.54
C VAL A 246 12.64 -0.34 -9.37
N ASN A 247 12.56 0.93 -9.71
CA ASN A 247 13.61 1.91 -9.42
C ASN A 247 13.47 2.40 -7.98
N MET A 248 14.54 2.31 -7.21
CA MET A 248 14.53 2.69 -5.78
C MET A 248 15.71 3.62 -5.50
N PRO A 249 15.59 4.91 -5.87
CA PRO A 249 16.61 5.91 -5.55
C PRO A 249 16.64 6.16 -4.04
N ASP A 250 17.76 6.69 -3.55
CA ASP A 250 17.84 7.19 -2.19
C ASP A 250 16.82 8.33 -1.99
N TYR A 251 16.16 8.34 -0.84
CA TYR A 251 15.14 9.30 -0.47
C TYR A 251 15.17 9.55 1.03
N ASP A 252 15.03 10.82 1.40
CA ASP A 252 14.98 11.32 2.77
C ASP A 252 14.28 12.69 2.73
N SER A 253 13.15 12.85 3.41
CA SER A 253 12.39 14.11 3.39
C SER A 253 13.03 15.23 4.22
N ALA A 254 14.03 14.91 5.05
CA ALA A 254 14.84 15.89 5.77
C ALA A 254 16.00 16.47 4.93
N SER A 255 16.17 16.00 3.68
CA SER A 255 17.24 16.45 2.76
C SER A 255 16.85 17.60 1.82
#